data_AF-A0A953RMM6-F1
#
_entry.id   AF-A0A953RMM6-F1
#
_cell.length_a   1.000
_cell.length_b   1.000
_cell.length_c   1.000
_cell.angle_alpha   90.00
_cell.angle_beta   90.00
_cell.angle_gamma   90.00
#
_symmetry.space_group_name_H-M   'P 1'
#
loop_
_entity.id
_entity.type
_entity.pdbx_description
1 polymer ?
#
loop_
_entity_poly.entity_id
_entity_poly.type
_entity_poly.pdbx_seq_one_letter_code
_entity_poly.pdbx_strand_id
1 'polypeptide(L)'
;MSLTRDETKASYAIIRHNIRTYESGGVVLVVKGKENAELRVKHFETGQSSEDRHAGWRYFVEKSDLKAGMDPAEATNLRQMKLEIRESQAQPDPMSVANPPRQN
;
A
#
# COMPACT_ATOMS: atom_id res chain seq x y z
N MET A 1 -19.69 -14.12 0.40
CA MET A 1 -19.13 -13.84 -0.95
C MET A 1 -17.96 -14.80 -1.15
N SER A 2 -17.94 -15.58 -2.23
CA SER A 2 -16.85 -16.51 -2.52
C SER A 2 -15.68 -15.74 -3.15
N LEU A 3 -14.49 -15.86 -2.57
CA LEU A 3 -13.30 -15.19 -3.08
C LEU A 3 -12.87 -15.80 -4.41
N THR A 4 -12.31 -14.96 -5.27
CA THR A 4 -11.74 -15.44 -6.53
C THR A 4 -10.47 -16.27 -6.24
N ARG A 5 -10.15 -17.23 -7.13
CA ARG A 5 -8.92 -18.04 -7.04
C ARG A 5 -7.65 -17.18 -7.00
N ASP A 6 -7.72 -15.98 -7.57
CA ASP A 6 -6.65 -14.98 -7.54
C ASP A 6 -6.48 -14.36 -6.14
N GLU A 7 -7.58 -14.05 -5.43
CA GLU A 7 -7.51 -13.47 -4.09
C GLU A 7 -6.96 -14.43 -3.02
N THR A 8 -7.05 -15.74 -3.26
CA THR A 8 -6.47 -16.76 -2.36
C THR A 8 -5.00 -17.05 -2.68
N LYS A 9 -4.55 -16.79 -3.91
CA LYS A 9 -3.18 -17.06 -4.36
C LYS A 9 -2.26 -15.85 -4.31
N ALA A 10 -2.79 -14.64 -4.41
CA ALA A 10 -2.01 -13.43 -4.38
C ALA A 10 -1.37 -13.19 -2.99
N SER A 11 -0.26 -12.45 -3.00
CA SER A 11 0.30 -11.89 -1.78
C SER A 11 -0.35 -10.53 -1.50
N TYR A 12 -0.36 -10.20 -0.22
CA TYR A 12 -0.93 -8.97 0.30
C TYR A 12 0.03 -8.39 1.34
N ALA A 13 0.33 -7.11 1.18
CA ALA A 13 1.08 -6.34 2.16
C ALA A 13 0.08 -5.66 3.11
N ILE A 14 0.35 -5.77 4.41
CA ILE A 14 -0.36 -5.03 5.44
C ILE A 14 0.49 -3.83 5.78
N ILE A 15 -0.09 -2.64 5.63
CA ILE A 15 0.62 -1.37 5.75
C ILE A 15 0.01 -0.58 6.91
N ARG A 16 0.88 -0.04 7.76
CA ARG A 16 0.48 0.90 8.81
C ARG A 16 0.56 2.31 8.26
N HIS A 17 -0.44 3.14 8.55
CA HIS A 17 -0.48 4.54 8.12
C HIS A 17 -1.20 5.39 9.16
N ASN A 18 -0.88 6.67 9.21
CA ASN A 18 -1.57 7.63 10.05
C ASN A 18 -2.61 8.39 9.21
N ILE A 19 -3.89 8.26 9.55
CA ILE A 19 -4.98 8.91 8.80
C ILE A 19 -5.07 10.42 9.05
N ARG A 20 -4.37 10.94 10.07
CA ARG A 20 -4.36 12.37 10.41
C ARG A 20 -3.18 13.11 9.81
N THR A 21 -1.99 12.49 9.83
CA THR A 21 -0.75 13.08 9.31
C THR A 21 -0.40 12.61 7.90
N TYR A 22 -1.11 11.61 7.38
CA TYR A 22 -0.80 10.92 6.11
C TYR A 22 0.58 10.24 6.10
N GLU A 23 1.19 10.07 7.27
CA GLU A 23 2.48 9.40 7.39
C GLU A 23 2.32 7.89 7.18
N SER A 24 3.21 7.34 6.36
CA SER A 24 3.35 5.89 6.20
C SER A 24 4.18 5.34 7.36
N GLY A 25 3.64 4.36 8.07
CA GLY A 25 4.38 3.53 9.03
C GLY A 25 5.05 2.31 8.38
N GLY A 26 4.97 2.19 7.04
CA GLY A 26 5.56 1.10 6.29
C GLY A 26 4.75 -0.20 6.30
N VAL A 27 5.29 -1.19 5.61
CA VAL A 27 4.77 -2.56 5.62
C VAL A 27 5.07 -3.16 6.99
N VAL A 28 4.06 -3.79 7.62
CA VAL A 28 4.22 -4.50 8.90
C VAL A 28 4.19 -6.02 8.73
N LEU A 29 3.59 -6.52 7.64
CA LEU A 29 3.53 -7.94 7.33
C LEU A 29 3.19 -8.17 5.86
N VAL A 30 3.75 -9.20 5.24
CA VAL A 30 3.33 -9.69 3.91
C VAL A 30 2.81 -11.11 4.04
N VAL A 31 1.55 -11.34 3.67
CA VAL A 31 0.90 -12.65 3.77
C VAL A 31 0.25 -13.06 2.46
N LYS A 32 0.06 -14.37 2.29
CA LYS A 32 -0.65 -14.93 1.15
C LYS A 32 -2.13 -15.08 1.45
N GLY A 33 -2.97 -14.68 0.50
CA GLY A 33 -4.42 -14.78 0.57
C GLY A 33 -5.07 -13.59 1.29
N LYS A 34 -6.17 -13.09 0.72
CA LYS A 34 -6.89 -11.92 1.21
C LYS A 34 -7.48 -12.11 2.61
N GLU A 35 -8.10 -13.26 2.88
CA GLU A 35 -8.68 -13.55 4.21
C GLU A 35 -7.63 -13.55 5.31
N ASN A 36 -6.46 -14.13 5.02
CA ASN A 36 -5.34 -14.12 5.97
C ASN A 36 -4.88 -12.70 6.25
N ALA A 37 -4.83 -11.84 5.22
CA ALA A 37 -4.48 -10.44 5.39
C ALA A 37 -5.51 -9.69 6.25
N GLU A 38 -6.80 -9.84 5.96
CA GLU A 38 -7.89 -9.21 6.71
C GLU A 38 -7.93 -9.70 8.17
N LEU A 39 -7.72 -10.99 8.41
CA LEU A 39 -7.64 -11.55 9.76
C LEU A 39 -6.46 -10.98 10.54
N ARG A 40 -5.30 -10.82 9.89
CA ARG A 40 -4.12 -10.20 10.49
C ARG A 40 -4.34 -8.71 10.79
N VAL A 41 -5.02 -7.97 9.92
CA VAL A 41 -5.41 -6.57 10.19
C VAL A 41 -6.27 -6.50 11.45
N LYS A 42 -7.33 -7.31 11.55
CA LYS A 42 -8.17 -7.33 12.76
C LYS A 42 -7.37 -7.63 14.02
N HIS A 43 -6.40 -8.55 13.94
CA HIS A 43 -5.51 -8.86 15.05
C HIS A 43 -4.64 -7.64 15.45
N PHE A 44 -4.05 -6.94 14.48
CA PHE A 44 -3.28 -5.73 14.73
C PHE A 44 -4.13 -4.60 15.32
N GLU A 45 -5.35 -4.41 14.82
CA GLU A 45 -6.29 -3.39 15.33
C GLU A 45 -6.73 -3.71 16.76
N THR A 46 -6.98 -4.99 17.07
CA THR A 46 -7.35 -5.44 18.42
C THR A 46 -6.20 -5.27 19.41
N GLY A 47 -4.97 -5.54 18.98
CA GLY A 47 -3.76 -5.35 19.78
C GLY A 47 -3.24 -3.92 19.83
N GLN A 48 -3.88 -2.98 19.11
CA GLN A 48 -3.37 -1.62 18.98
C GLN A 48 -3.56 -0.82 20.28
N SER A 49 -2.49 -0.13 20.70
CA SER A 49 -2.52 0.75 21.86
C SER A 49 -3.57 1.86 21.70
N SER A 50 -4.16 2.30 22.81
CA SER A 50 -5.10 3.43 22.81
C SER A 50 -4.43 4.72 22.35
N GLU A 51 -3.15 4.91 22.67
CA GLU A 51 -2.36 6.06 22.22
C GLU A 51 -2.23 6.07 20.70
N ASP A 52 -1.81 4.96 20.08
CA ASP A 52 -1.69 4.87 18.63
C ASP A 52 -3.04 5.07 17.94
N ARG A 53 -4.12 4.51 18.52
CA ARG A 53 -5.47 4.69 17.99
C ARG A 53 -5.91 6.14 18.06
N HIS A 54 -5.57 6.84 19.15
CA HIS A 54 -5.85 8.25 19.33
C HIS A 54 -4.99 9.12 18.42
N ALA A 55 -3.73 8.77 18.17
CA ALA A 55 -2.83 9.46 17.25
C ALA A 55 -3.25 9.31 15.78
N GLY A 56 -4.11 8.34 15.46
CA GLY A 56 -4.65 8.13 14.10
C GLY A 56 -3.98 6.99 13.33
N TRP A 57 -3.15 6.17 13.95
CA TRP A 57 -2.56 5.01 13.29
C TRP A 57 -3.63 3.96 12.95
N ARG A 58 -3.59 3.45 11.72
CA ARG A 58 -4.50 2.42 11.17
C ARG A 58 -3.73 1.47 10.25
N TYR A 59 -4.36 0.36 9.90
CA TYR A 59 -3.80 -0.65 9.00
C TYR A 59 -4.69 -0.82 7.78
N PHE A 60 -4.10 -1.10 6.63
CA PHE A 60 -4.85 -1.49 5.44
C PHE A 60 -4.13 -2.61 4.69
N VAL A 61 -4.89 -3.30 3.84
CA VAL A 61 -4.40 -4.39 3.00
C VAL A 61 -4.22 -3.88 1.57
N GLU A 62 -3.04 -4.13 1.01
CA GLU A 62 -2.71 -3.83 -0.38
C GLU A 62 -2.33 -5.13 -1.10
N LYS A 63 -2.92 -5.39 -2.28
CA LYS A 63 -2.50 -6.51 -3.13
C LYS A 63 -1.08 -6.22 -3.63
N SER A 64 -0.18 -7.18 -3.47
CA SER A 64 1.24 -6.96 -3.71
C SER A 64 1.90 -8.16 -4.38
N ASP A 65 2.94 -7.91 -5.17
CA ASP A 65 3.81 -8.95 -5.72
C ASP A 65 4.98 -9.31 -4.78
N LEU A 66 5.01 -8.73 -3.58
CA LEU A 66 6.02 -9.05 -2.57
C LEU A 66 5.84 -10.49 -2.08
N LYS A 67 6.96 -11.13 -1.71
CA LYS A 67 6.95 -12.51 -1.21
C LYS A 67 6.32 -12.54 0.19
N ALA A 68 5.35 -13.43 0.41
CA ALA A 68 4.80 -13.66 1.74
C ALA A 68 5.90 -14.13 2.71
N GLY A 69 5.90 -13.57 3.92
CA GLY A 69 6.94 -13.82 4.93
C GLY A 69 8.25 -13.03 4.71
N MET A 70 8.29 -12.11 3.74
CA MET A 70 9.39 -11.15 3.59
C MET A 70 9.50 -10.26 4.83
N ASP A 71 10.73 -9.83 5.11
CA ASP A 71 11.00 -8.88 6.19
C ASP A 71 10.23 -7.56 5.97
N PRO A 72 9.59 -6.98 6.99
CA PRO A 72 8.79 -5.76 6.84
C PRO A 72 9.60 -4.53 6.38
N ALA A 73 10.86 -4.39 6.81
CA ALA A 73 11.70 -3.28 6.39
C ALA A 73 12.15 -3.45 4.92
N GLU A 74 12.54 -4.65 4.52
CA GLU A 74 12.82 -4.98 3.12
C GLU A 74 11.58 -4.75 2.24
N ALA A 75 10.42 -5.21 2.68
CA ALA A 75 9.14 -5.02 1.98
C ALA A 75 8.79 -3.54 1.81
N THR A 76 9.07 -2.72 2.83
CA THR A 76 8.87 -1.27 2.79
C THR A 76 9.77 -0.62 1.76
N ASN A 77 11.07 -0.94 1.78
CA ASN A 77 12.04 -0.40 0.82
C ASN A 77 11.68 -0.77 -0.63
N LEU A 78 11.34 -2.03 -0.88
CA LEU A 78 10.96 -2.49 -2.22
C LEU A 78 9.66 -1.85 -2.70
N ARG A 79 8.67 -1.68 -1.81
CA ARG A 79 7.43 -0.97 -2.14
C ARG A 79 7.72 0.48 -2.51
N GLN A 80 8.56 1.17 -1.73
CA GLN A 80 8.91 2.56 -1.97
C GLN A 80 9.66 2.73 -3.31
N MET A 81 10.68 1.89 -3.57
CA MET A 81 11.41 1.90 -4.82
C MET A 81 10.49 1.68 -6.04
N LYS A 82 9.52 0.75 -5.94
CA LYS A 82 8.55 0.52 -7.03
C LYS A 82 7.65 1.72 -7.29
N LEU A 83 7.28 2.48 -6.24
CA LEU A 83 6.51 3.70 -6.38
C LEU A 83 7.33 4.78 -7.10
N GLU A 84 8.57 5.00 -6.67
CA GLU A 84 9.49 5.98 -7.27
C GLU A 84 9.74 5.70 -8.76
N ILE A 85 9.90 4.43 -9.14
CA ILE A 85 10.05 4.02 -10.55
C ILE A 85 8.79 4.37 -11.35
N ARG A 86 7.60 4.06 -10.83
CA ARG A 86 6.33 4.39 -11.50
C ARG A 86 6.13 5.89 -11.65
N GLU A 87 6.42 6.65 -10.61
CA GLU A 87 6.30 8.12 -10.64
C GLU A 87 7.29 8.75 -11.62
N SER A 88 8.52 8.24 -11.70
CA SER A 88 9.52 8.67 -12.67
C SER A 88 9.10 8.39 -14.11
N GLN A 89 8.43 7.26 -14.35
CA GLN A 89 7.91 6.88 -15.68
C GLN A 89 6.64 7.64 -16.07
N ALA A 90 5.94 8.25 -15.11
CA ALA A 90 4.70 8.98 -15.31
C ALA A 90 4.91 10.49 -15.56
N GLN A 91 6.15 10.99 -15.60
CA GLN A 91 6.42 12.39 -15.90
C GLN A 91 6.00 12.73 -17.34
N PRO A 92 5.12 13.73 -17.56
CA PRO A 92 4.74 14.14 -18.90
C PRO A 92 5.90 14.83 -19.61
N ASP A 93 6.05 14.53 -20.91
CA ASP A 93 6.97 15.24 -21.80
C ASP A 93 6.70 16.76 -21.73
N PRO A 94 7.71 17.61 -21.46
CA PRO A 94 7.53 19.06 -21.34
C PRO A 94 7.05 19.74 -22.64
N MET A 95 7.00 19.01 -23.76
CA MET A 95 6.58 19.52 -25.08
C MET A 95 5.07 19.44 -25.35
N SER A 96 4.26 18.83 -24.48
CA SER A 96 2.81 18.66 -24.74
C SER A 96 1.94 19.89 -24.45
N VAL A 97 2.51 21.01 -23.98
CA VAL A 97 1.74 22.22 -23.57
C VAL A 97 1.75 23.38 -24.57
N ALA A 98 2.33 23.23 -25.77
CA ALA A 98 2.38 24.30 -26.76
C ALA A 98 1.46 24.06 -27.95
N ASN A 99 0.18 24.41 -27.83
CA ASN A 99 -0.61 24.98 -28.94
C ASN A 99 -1.96 25.53 -28.43
N PRO A 100 -2.12 26.85 -28.27
CA PRO A 100 -3.45 27.43 -28.15
C PRO A 100 -4.17 27.41 -29.52
N PRO A 101 -5.49 27.18 -29.56
CA PRO A 101 -6.23 27.17 -30.82
C PRO A 101 -6.26 28.58 -31.42
N ARG A 102 -5.91 28.70 -32.71
CA ARG A 102 -6.15 29.92 -33.49
C ARG A 102 -7.67 30.19 -33.52
N GLN A 103 -8.08 31.33 -32.99
CA GLN A 103 -9.43 31.86 -33.22
C GLN A 103 -9.48 32.48 -34.62
N ASN A 104 -10.48 32.08 -35.40
CA ASN A 104 -10.85 32.68 -36.69
C ASN A 104 -11.41 34.09 -36.50
#